data_AF-A0A925H7S0-F1
#
_entry.id   AF-A0A925H7S0-F1
#
_cell.length_a   1.000
_cell.length_b   1.000
_cell.length_c   1.000
_cell.angle_alpha   90.00
_cell.angle_beta   90.00
_cell.angle_gamma   90.00
#
_symmetry.space_group_name_H-M   'P 1'
#
loop_
_entity.id
_entity.type
_entity.pdbx_description
1 polymer ?
#
loop_
_entity_poly.entity_id
_entity_poly.type
_entity_poly.pdbx_seq_one_letter_code
_entity_poly.pdbx_strand_id
1 'polypeptide(L)'
;MKQSKQELQTKPQVETPALTEAPTPLAVTSHAQLDSYRSHLLAAEQKSIEEYDKALMTLSGGALGVSFVFIKDIIGADKIISIPLLLIAWACWIVSLALVLINYFVSHLALRKAIEQSDAGEIYAQRPGARFDLILVILNPAGGILFLIGLVIFALFALFNIGGA
;
A
#
# COMPACT_ATOMS: atom_id res chain seq x y z
N MET A 1 13.41 68.55 -45.87
CA MET A 1 13.37 69.73 -44.98
C MET A 1 12.11 69.62 -44.14
N LYS A 2 12.26 69.57 -42.80
CA LYS A 2 11.34 69.97 -41.68
C LYS A 2 9.87 70.29 -42.07
N GLN A 3 8.81 69.98 -41.35
CA GLN A 3 8.51 69.57 -39.96
C GLN A 3 6.97 69.38 -39.92
N SER A 4 6.43 68.37 -39.22
CA SER A 4 5.74 68.49 -37.91
C SER A 4 4.30 69.06 -37.90
N LYS A 5 3.47 68.38 -37.10
CA LYS A 5 2.09 68.66 -36.63
C LYS A 5 1.01 68.16 -37.61
N GLN A 6 0.10 67.27 -37.20
CA GLN A 6 -0.69 67.34 -35.98
C GLN A 6 -1.07 65.95 -35.46
N GLU A 7 -0.85 65.75 -34.16
CA GLU A 7 -1.49 64.71 -33.37
C GLU A 7 -2.95 65.08 -33.10
N LEU A 8 -3.85 64.11 -33.18
CA LEU A 8 -5.06 64.13 -32.35
C LEU A 8 -5.44 62.69 -31.95
N GLN A 9 -4.94 62.34 -30.77
CA GLN A 9 -5.56 61.51 -29.73
C GLN A 9 -6.82 60.71 -30.11
N THR A 10 -6.74 59.38 -29.97
CA THR A 10 -7.64 58.65 -29.06
C THR A 10 -7.04 57.28 -28.71
N LYS A 11 -6.74 57.06 -27.43
CA LYS A 11 -6.40 55.78 -26.80
C LYS A 11 -7.55 55.48 -25.80
N PRO A 12 -7.70 54.27 -25.26
CA PRO A 12 -8.06 52.97 -25.87
C PRO A 12 -9.44 52.49 -25.37
N GLN A 13 -10.12 51.59 -26.08
CA GLN A 13 -11.18 50.74 -25.50
C GLN A 13 -10.60 49.33 -25.36
N VAL A 14 -10.18 49.00 -24.14
CA VAL A 14 -9.97 47.61 -23.72
C VAL A 14 -11.36 47.03 -23.53
N GLU A 15 -11.86 46.30 -24.52
CA GLU A 15 -13.05 45.47 -24.34
C GLU A 15 -12.74 44.47 -23.23
N THR A 16 -13.43 44.65 -22.11
CA THR A 16 -13.50 43.70 -21.02
C THR A 16 -14.33 42.52 -21.54
N PRO A 17 -13.76 41.31 -21.73
CA PRO A 17 -14.57 40.14 -22.04
C PRO A 17 -15.47 39.90 -20.82
N ALA A 18 -16.77 39.85 -21.09
CA ALA A 18 -17.81 39.66 -20.10
C ALA A 18 -17.46 38.55 -19.10
N LEU A 19 -17.50 38.87 -17.82
CA LEU A 19 -17.66 37.92 -16.73
C LEU A 19 -19.03 37.25 -16.88
N THR A 20 -19.14 36.26 -17.75
CA THR A 20 -20.36 35.46 -17.90
C THR A 20 -19.95 34.04 -18.26
N GLU A 21 -19.56 33.30 -17.25
CA GLU A 21 -20.00 31.92 -17.00
C GLU A 21 -19.41 31.50 -15.65
N ALA A 22 -20.26 31.42 -14.62
CA ALA A 22 -19.95 30.64 -13.44
C ALA A 22 -19.59 29.21 -13.89
N PRO A 23 -18.59 28.53 -13.28
CA PRO A 23 -18.25 27.18 -13.68
C PRO A 23 -19.51 26.31 -13.60
N THR A 24 -19.89 25.77 -14.75
CA THR A 24 -21.03 24.89 -14.97
C THR A 24 -21.12 23.84 -13.84
N PRO A 25 -22.30 23.62 -13.23
CA PRO A 25 -22.44 22.67 -12.14
C PRO A 25 -22.05 21.27 -12.61
N LEU A 26 -21.04 20.67 -11.96
CA LEU A 26 -20.79 19.22 -11.87
C LEU A 26 -21.46 18.38 -12.98
N ALA A 27 -21.01 18.58 -14.22
CA ALA A 27 -21.59 17.93 -15.38
C ALA A 27 -21.35 16.42 -15.30
N VAL A 28 -22.43 15.69 -14.97
CA VAL A 28 -22.66 14.23 -15.11
C VAL A 28 -21.46 13.49 -15.71
N THR A 29 -20.59 12.97 -14.85
CA THR A 29 -19.61 11.96 -15.25
C THR A 29 -20.41 10.81 -15.88
N SER A 30 -20.24 10.59 -17.19
CA SER A 30 -21.00 9.56 -17.91
C SER A 30 -20.79 8.20 -17.24
N HIS A 31 -21.79 7.30 -17.28
CA HIS A 31 -21.67 5.96 -16.67
C HIS A 31 -20.37 5.24 -17.12
N ALA A 32 -19.99 5.38 -18.38
CA ALA A 32 -18.73 4.87 -18.91
C ALA A 32 -17.47 5.48 -18.25
N GLN A 33 -17.47 6.79 -17.95
CA GLN A 33 -16.38 7.43 -17.23
C GLN A 33 -16.32 6.98 -15.76
N LEU A 34 -17.47 6.75 -15.11
CA LEU A 34 -17.53 6.22 -13.75
C LEU A 34 -17.01 4.78 -13.67
N ASP A 35 -17.37 3.93 -14.64
CA ASP A 35 -16.90 2.55 -14.71
C ASP A 35 -15.39 2.47 -14.98
N SER A 36 -14.89 3.31 -15.88
CA SER A 36 -13.44 3.45 -16.13
C SER A 36 -12.70 3.98 -14.90
N TYR A 37 -13.26 4.96 -14.19
CA TYR A 37 -12.65 5.46 -12.96
C TYR A 37 -12.61 4.37 -11.88
N ARG A 38 -13.69 3.61 -11.74
CA ARG A 38 -13.76 2.48 -10.80
C ARG A 38 -12.71 1.40 -11.12
N SER A 39 -12.50 1.06 -12.39
CA SER A 39 -11.48 0.07 -12.76
C SER A 39 -10.06 0.57 -12.45
N HIS A 40 -9.79 1.86 -12.63
CA HIS A 40 -8.52 2.46 -12.20
C HIS A 40 -8.31 2.40 -10.69
N LEU A 41 -9.35 2.66 -9.89
CA LEU A 41 -9.28 2.55 -8.43
C LEU A 41 -8.97 1.12 -7.98
N LEU A 42 -9.65 0.13 -8.56
CA LEU A 42 -9.40 -1.29 -8.26
C LEU A 42 -7.97 -1.72 -8.64
N ALA A 43 -7.48 -1.28 -9.79
CA ALA A 43 -6.11 -1.56 -10.21
C ALA A 43 -5.07 -0.90 -9.28
N ALA A 44 -5.33 0.32 -8.81
CA ALA A 44 -4.47 1.01 -7.86
C ALA A 44 -4.46 0.33 -6.48
N GLU A 45 -5.62 -0.12 -5.99
CA GLU A 45 -5.74 -0.87 -4.74
C GLU A 45 -4.97 -2.19 -4.80
N GLN A 46 -5.19 -2.99 -5.84
CA GLN A 46 -4.48 -4.25 -6.06
C GLN A 46 -2.96 -4.06 -6.07
N LYS A 47 -2.48 -3.03 -6.80
CA LYS A 47 -1.06 -2.69 -6.85
C LYS A 47 -0.51 -2.29 -5.48
N SER A 48 -1.26 -1.50 -4.71
CA SER A 48 -0.87 -1.11 -3.35
C SER A 48 -0.73 -2.31 -2.42
N ILE A 49 -1.62 -3.31 -2.54
CA ILE A 49 -1.56 -4.55 -1.74
C ILE A 49 -0.31 -5.35 -2.10
N GLU A 50 -0.02 -5.50 -3.40
CA GLU A 50 1.18 -6.21 -3.86
C GLU A 50 2.48 -5.54 -3.43
N GLU A 51 2.55 -4.21 -3.48
CA GLU A 51 3.71 -3.43 -3.00
C GLU A 51 3.89 -3.57 -1.50
N TYR A 52 2.79 -3.54 -0.73
CA TYR A 52 2.81 -3.76 0.70
C TYR A 52 3.34 -5.15 1.07
N ASP A 53 2.83 -6.20 0.43
CA ASP A 53 3.28 -7.58 0.67
C ASP A 53 4.77 -7.75 0.33
N LYS A 54 5.24 -7.17 -0.78
CA LYS A 54 6.67 -7.18 -1.13
C LYS A 54 7.52 -6.47 -0.08
N ALA A 55 7.10 -5.29 0.36
CA ALA A 55 7.80 -4.55 1.39
C ALA A 55 7.89 -5.37 2.68
N LEU A 56 6.79 -6.00 3.10
CA LEU A 56 6.74 -6.83 4.30
C LEU A 56 7.68 -8.05 4.21
N MET A 57 7.77 -8.69 3.04
CA MET A 57 8.71 -9.78 2.82
C MET A 57 10.17 -9.33 2.89
N THR A 58 10.50 -8.22 2.22
CA THR A 58 11.85 -7.65 2.24
C THR A 58 12.27 -7.21 3.63
N LEU A 59 11.39 -6.49 4.35
CA LEU A 59 11.67 -6.02 5.70
C LEU A 59 11.79 -7.17 6.70
N SER A 60 10.95 -8.20 6.61
CA SER A 60 11.04 -9.37 7.50
C SER A 60 12.34 -10.15 7.28
N GLY A 61 12.73 -10.38 6.02
CA GLY A 61 14.02 -10.99 5.70
C GLY A 61 15.21 -10.15 6.15
N GLY A 62 15.14 -8.83 5.94
CA GLY A 62 16.15 -7.88 6.40
C GLY A 62 16.28 -7.84 7.92
N ALA A 63 15.15 -7.82 8.65
CA ALA A 63 15.12 -7.84 10.11
C ALA A 63 15.74 -9.14 10.67
N LEU A 64 15.43 -10.29 10.09
CA LEU A 64 16.08 -11.55 10.43
C LEU A 64 17.60 -11.49 10.18
N GLY A 65 18.03 -11.02 9.02
CA GLY A 65 19.45 -10.87 8.69
C GLY A 65 20.20 -9.95 9.67
N VAL A 66 19.64 -8.76 9.94
CA VAL A 66 20.18 -7.82 10.93
C VAL A 66 20.21 -8.44 12.33
N SER A 67 19.20 -9.23 12.70
CA SER A 67 19.17 -9.89 14.01
C SER A 67 20.29 -10.92 14.19
N PHE A 68 20.66 -11.67 13.14
CA PHE A 68 21.80 -12.59 13.19
C PHE A 68 23.13 -11.84 13.33
N VAL A 69 23.29 -10.74 12.60
CA VAL A 69 24.47 -9.87 12.72
C VAL A 69 24.56 -9.30 14.14
N PHE A 70 23.45 -8.81 14.70
CA PHE A 70 23.41 -8.29 16.06
C PHE A 70 23.88 -9.32 17.10
N ILE A 71 23.41 -10.57 17.01
CA ILE A 71 23.83 -11.64 17.92
C ILE A 71 25.33 -11.92 17.76
N LYS A 72 25.81 -12.04 16.52
CA LYS A 72 27.21 -12.41 16.26
C LYS A 72 28.20 -11.28 16.60
N ASP A 73 27.87 -10.05 16.21
CA ASP A 73 28.82 -8.92 16.20
C ASP A 73 28.63 -7.94 17.37
N ILE A 74 27.44 -7.89 17.98
CA ILE A 74 27.18 -7.00 19.13
C ILE A 74 27.16 -7.77 20.45
N ILE A 75 26.43 -8.89 20.53
CA ILE A 75 26.43 -9.71 21.75
C ILE A 75 27.69 -10.59 21.82
N GLY A 76 28.11 -11.17 20.70
CA GLY A 76 29.34 -11.96 20.64
C GLY A 76 29.32 -13.17 21.59
N ALA A 77 30.38 -13.32 22.40
CA ALA A 77 30.53 -14.41 23.36
C ALA A 77 29.84 -14.15 24.71
N ASP A 78 29.21 -12.98 24.88
CA ASP A 78 28.53 -12.63 26.12
C ASP A 78 27.28 -13.48 26.33
N LYS A 79 26.93 -13.67 27.60
CA LYS A 79 25.80 -14.51 27.97
C LYS A 79 24.49 -13.85 27.54
N ILE A 80 23.83 -14.42 26.53
CA ILE A 80 22.50 -13.98 26.10
C ILE A 80 21.52 -14.10 27.27
N ILE A 81 20.95 -12.97 27.69
CA ILE A 81 20.11 -12.89 28.91
C ILE A 81 18.72 -13.47 28.66
N SER A 82 18.17 -13.33 27.45
CA SER A 82 16.76 -13.66 27.17
C SER A 82 16.55 -14.28 25.78
N ILE A 83 17.00 -15.52 25.61
CA ILE A 83 16.75 -16.32 24.40
C ILE A 83 15.24 -16.41 24.02
N PRO A 84 14.28 -16.53 24.96
CA PRO A 84 12.86 -16.64 24.60
C PRO A 84 12.32 -15.43 23.84
N LEU A 85 12.72 -14.21 24.19
CA LEU A 85 12.28 -12.99 23.47
C LEU A 85 12.74 -13.02 22.00
N LEU A 86 13.98 -13.44 21.76
CA LEU A 86 14.52 -13.59 20.42
C LEU A 86 13.72 -14.60 19.59
N LEU A 87 13.43 -15.78 20.17
CA LEU A 87 12.66 -16.81 19.48
C LEU A 87 11.24 -16.36 19.16
N ILE A 88 10.59 -15.62 20.07
CA ILE A 88 9.25 -15.07 19.82
C ILE A 88 9.30 -14.02 18.70
N ALA A 89 10.29 -13.13 18.70
CA ALA A 89 10.44 -12.15 17.62
C ALA A 89 10.62 -12.82 16.25
N TRP A 90 11.49 -13.83 16.17
CA TRP A 90 11.68 -14.63 14.95
C TRP A 90 10.41 -15.36 14.53
N ALA A 91 9.71 -15.98 15.48
CA ALA A 91 8.44 -16.64 15.20
C ALA A 91 7.41 -15.66 14.63
N CYS A 92 7.29 -14.44 15.19
CA CYS A 92 6.40 -13.41 14.67
C CYS A 92 6.75 -13.02 13.22
N TRP A 93 8.03 -12.84 12.89
CA TRP A 93 8.44 -12.52 11.52
C TRP A 93 8.23 -13.69 10.54
N ILE A 94 8.50 -14.93 10.96
CA ILE A 94 8.24 -16.12 10.14
C ILE A 94 6.75 -16.29 9.87
N VAL A 95 5.91 -16.13 10.90
CA VAL A 95 4.46 -16.22 10.73
C VAL A 95 3.93 -15.06 9.90
N SER A 96 4.48 -13.84 10.04
CA SER A 96 4.14 -12.70 9.18
C SER A 96 4.43 -13.02 7.70
N LEU A 97 5.62 -13.56 7.40
CA LEU A 97 5.98 -14.03 6.06
C LEU A 97 5.04 -15.12 5.55
N ALA A 98 4.69 -16.09 6.40
CA ALA A 98 3.77 -17.15 6.03
C ALA A 98 2.37 -16.59 5.69
N LEU A 99 1.87 -15.62 6.46
CA LEU A 99 0.59 -14.97 6.18
C LEU A 99 0.61 -14.25 4.81
N VAL A 100 1.70 -13.56 4.47
CA VAL A 100 1.86 -12.92 3.15
C VAL A 100 1.84 -13.97 2.03
N LEU A 101 2.58 -15.08 2.19
CA LEU A 101 2.58 -16.16 1.20
C LEU A 101 1.18 -16.80 1.03
N ILE A 102 0.46 -17.00 2.14
CA ILE A 102 -0.91 -17.50 2.11
C ILE A 102 -1.83 -16.47 1.43
N ASN A 103 -1.65 -15.18 1.67
CA ASN A 103 -2.41 -14.10 1.02
C ASN A 103 -2.30 -14.20 -0.51
N TYR A 104 -1.07 -14.36 -1.04
CA TYR A 104 -0.84 -14.58 -2.47
C TYR A 104 -1.55 -15.83 -3.00
N PHE A 105 -1.41 -16.95 -2.29
CA PHE A 105 -2.03 -18.20 -2.71
C PHE A 105 -3.56 -18.11 -2.75
N VAL A 106 -4.17 -17.57 -1.69
CA VAL A 106 -5.62 -17.39 -1.59
C VAL A 106 -6.14 -16.39 -2.62
N SER A 107 -5.42 -15.29 -2.86
CA SER A 107 -5.76 -14.32 -3.90
C SER A 107 -5.83 -14.96 -5.28
N HIS A 108 -4.84 -15.80 -5.61
CA HIS A 108 -4.85 -16.55 -6.87
C HIS A 108 -6.05 -17.51 -6.98
N LEU A 109 -6.40 -18.20 -5.88
CA LEU A 109 -7.58 -19.08 -5.84
C LEU A 109 -8.89 -18.29 -6.03
N ALA A 110 -9.01 -17.12 -5.39
CA ALA A 110 -10.16 -16.24 -5.52
C ALA A 110 -10.33 -15.76 -6.98
N LEU A 111 -9.23 -15.37 -7.62
CA LEU A 111 -9.24 -14.92 -9.01
C LEU A 111 -9.64 -16.06 -9.97
N ARG A 112 -9.11 -17.27 -9.76
CA ARG A 112 -9.49 -18.44 -10.56
C ARG A 112 -10.97 -18.77 -10.39
N LYS A 113 -11.50 -18.67 -9.18
CA LYS A 113 -12.93 -18.87 -8.91
C LYS A 113 -13.81 -17.81 -9.60
N ALA A 114 -13.37 -16.55 -9.61
CA ALA A 114 -14.07 -15.47 -10.30
C ALA A 114 -14.11 -15.69 -11.82
N ILE A 115 -13.02 -16.18 -12.41
CA ILE A 115 -12.98 -16.56 -13.85
C ILE A 115 -13.99 -17.68 -14.13
N GLU A 116 -14.00 -18.75 -13.33
CA GLU A 116 -14.97 -19.85 -13.48
C GLU A 116 -16.42 -19.36 -13.38
N GLN A 117 -16.72 -18.45 -12.44
CA GLN A 117 -18.04 -17.84 -12.29
C GLN A 117 -18.40 -16.95 -13.49
N SER A 118 -17.41 -16.31 -14.12
CA SER A 118 -17.61 -15.51 -15.34
C SER A 118 -18.01 -16.40 -16.50
N ASP A 119 -17.25 -17.48 -16.71
CA ASP A 119 -17.44 -18.40 -17.83
C ASP A 119 -18.77 -19.16 -17.71
N ALA A 120 -19.22 -19.44 -16.48
CA ALA A 120 -20.52 -20.05 -16.20
C ALA A 120 -21.71 -19.07 -16.27
N GLY A 121 -21.46 -17.76 -16.40
CA GLY A 121 -22.52 -16.73 -16.36
C GLY A 121 -23.11 -16.48 -14.96
N GLU A 122 -22.47 -16.98 -13.90
CA GLU A 122 -22.94 -16.91 -12.51
C GLU A 122 -22.34 -15.74 -11.70
N ILE A 123 -21.51 -14.89 -12.31
CA ILE A 123 -20.80 -13.79 -11.64
C ILE A 123 -21.71 -12.85 -10.82
N TYR A 124 -22.95 -12.65 -11.27
CA TYR A 124 -23.92 -11.78 -10.60
C TYR A 124 -24.83 -12.51 -9.61
N ALA A 125 -24.78 -13.86 -9.58
CA ALA A 125 -25.61 -14.69 -8.71
C ALA A 125 -24.93 -14.99 -7.36
N GLN A 126 -23.60 -14.89 -7.29
CA GLN A 126 -22.81 -15.15 -6.09
C GLN A 126 -21.76 -14.06 -5.88
N ARG A 127 -21.28 -13.86 -4.64
CA ARG A 127 -20.15 -12.97 -4.38
C ARG A 127 -18.92 -13.46 -5.16
N PRO A 128 -18.32 -12.62 -6.03
CA PRO A 128 -17.07 -12.96 -6.71
C PRO A 128 -15.99 -13.35 -5.68
N GLY A 129 -15.32 -14.50 -5.87
CA GLY A 129 -14.29 -14.98 -4.94
C GLY A 129 -14.80 -15.68 -3.67
N ALA A 130 -16.12 -15.71 -3.43
CA ALA A 130 -16.78 -16.47 -2.35
C ALA A 130 -16.16 -16.24 -0.96
N ARG A 131 -15.83 -17.30 -0.21
CA ARG A 131 -15.28 -17.21 1.16
C ARG A 131 -13.82 -16.76 1.22
N PHE A 132 -13.11 -16.78 0.09
CA PHE A 132 -11.70 -16.40 0.03
C PHE A 132 -11.53 -14.89 0.24
N ASP A 133 -12.48 -14.09 -0.25
CA ASP A 133 -12.51 -12.64 -0.03
C ASP A 133 -12.51 -12.26 1.46
N LEU A 134 -13.30 -12.97 2.29
CA LEU A 134 -13.35 -12.75 3.74
C LEU A 134 -12.02 -13.09 4.43
N ILE A 135 -11.33 -14.15 3.96
CA ILE A 135 -10.04 -14.56 4.50
C ILE A 135 -8.99 -13.48 4.21
N LEU A 136 -9.01 -12.91 3.01
CA LEU A 136 -8.06 -11.86 2.59
C LEU A 136 -8.22 -10.58 3.42
N VAL A 137 -9.46 -10.16 3.73
CA VAL A 137 -9.73 -8.97 4.56
C VAL A 137 -9.05 -9.04 5.94
N ILE A 138 -8.93 -10.24 6.51
CA ILE A 138 -8.30 -10.45 7.83
C ILE A 138 -6.79 -10.65 7.69
N LEU A 139 -6.34 -11.44 6.70
CA LEU A 139 -4.93 -11.79 6.53
C LEU A 139 -4.05 -10.58 6.21
N ASN A 140 -4.57 -9.65 5.41
CA ASN A 140 -3.80 -8.52 4.87
C ASN A 140 -3.25 -7.59 5.98
N PRO A 141 -4.06 -7.09 6.95
CA PRO A 141 -3.53 -6.33 8.07
C PRO A 141 -2.79 -7.21 9.10
N ALA A 142 -3.18 -8.48 9.26
CA ALA A 142 -2.60 -9.35 10.28
C ALA A 142 -1.09 -9.58 10.11
N GLY A 143 -0.63 -9.75 8.87
CA GLY A 143 0.79 -9.91 8.56
C GLY A 143 1.63 -8.72 9.04
N GLY A 144 1.18 -7.50 8.76
CA GLY A 144 1.91 -6.28 9.17
C GLY A 144 1.91 -6.04 10.67
N ILE A 145 0.76 -6.25 11.33
CA ILE A 145 0.66 -6.13 12.79
C ILE A 145 1.64 -7.10 13.45
N LEU A 146 1.69 -8.35 12.99
CA LEU A 146 2.59 -9.34 13.55
C LEU A 146 4.07 -9.00 13.32
N PHE A 147 4.40 -8.42 12.17
CA PHE A 147 5.75 -7.92 11.92
C PHE A 147 6.16 -6.81 12.89
N LEU A 148 5.28 -5.83 13.13
CA LEU A 148 5.52 -4.74 14.07
C LEU A 148 5.66 -5.26 15.51
N ILE A 149 4.84 -6.23 15.91
CA ILE A 149 4.99 -6.91 17.21
C ILE A 149 6.38 -7.55 17.32
N GLY A 150 6.81 -8.30 16.30
CA GLY A 150 8.15 -8.89 16.27
C GLY A 150 9.27 -7.86 16.39
N LEU A 151 9.11 -6.68 15.75
CA LEU A 151 10.06 -5.58 15.84
C LEU A 151 10.17 -5.02 17.26
N VAL A 152 9.04 -4.81 17.94
CA VAL A 152 9.01 -4.33 19.33
C VAL A 152 9.66 -5.35 20.26
N ILE A 153 9.34 -6.65 20.11
CA ILE A 153 9.92 -7.72 20.92
C ILE A 153 11.44 -7.81 20.71
N PHE A 154 11.90 -7.69 19.46
CA PHE A 154 13.33 -7.69 19.17
C PHE A 154 14.04 -6.46 19.75
N ALA A 155 13.42 -5.28 19.70
CA ALA A 155 13.97 -4.08 20.33
C ALA A 155 14.11 -4.24 21.85
N LEU A 156 13.11 -4.83 22.52
CA LEU A 156 13.19 -5.16 23.94
C LEU A 156 14.31 -6.17 24.22
N PHE A 157 14.45 -7.20 23.39
CA PHE A 157 15.56 -8.14 23.47
C PHE A 157 16.92 -7.44 23.38
N ALA A 158 17.10 -6.54 22.41
CA ALA A 158 18.34 -5.80 22.23
C ALA A 158 18.65 -4.91 23.44
N LEU A 159 17.65 -4.18 23.96
CA LEU A 159 17.82 -3.34 25.14
C LEU A 159 18.20 -4.14 26.39
N PHE A 160 17.58 -5.30 26.63
CA PHE A 160 17.94 -6.13 27.77
C PHE A 160 19.34 -6.74 27.66
N ASN A 161 19.80 -7.10 26.46
CA ASN A 161 21.14 -7.67 26.28
C ASN A 161 22.24 -6.61 26.30
N ILE A 162 21.98 -5.40 25.79
CA ILE A 162 22.96 -4.29 25.85
C ILE A 162 22.98 -3.65 27.25
N GLY A 163 21.81 -3.38 27.84
CA GLY A 163 21.72 -2.72 29.14
C GLY A 163 21.96 -3.65 30.33
N GLY A 164 22.01 -4.96 30.10
CA GLY A 164 22.41 -5.97 31.08
C GLY A 164 23.87 -6.45 30.93
N ALA A 165 24.61 -5.91 29.96
CA ALA A 165 26.06 -6.03 29.84
C ALA A 165 26.76 -4.92 30.64
#